data_AF-A0A8X6F2H2-F1
#
_entry.id   AF-A0A8X6F2H2-F1
#
_cell.length_a   1.000
_cell.length_b   1.000
_cell.length_c   1.000
_cell.angle_alpha   90.00
_cell.angle_beta   90.00
_cell.angle_gamma   90.00
#
_symmetry.space_group_name_H-M   'P 1'
#
loop_
_entity.id
_entity.type
_entity.pdbx_description
1 polymer ?
#
loop_
_entity_poly.entity_id
_entity_poly.type
_entity_poly.pdbx_seq_one_letter_code
_entity_poly.pdbx_strand_id
1 'polypeptide(L)'
;FFGHPGDTFTLFGFRQDQCELGGCLFEVCVQLAIIMVGKQILNNISELSWAEMMNWWKRWWRTRDGPKDRVATTRWEIDYNLLECDRMALFDEYLEMVIQFGFVTLFVAAFPLAPLFALLNNIVEIRLDAYKYVTQLRRPLSARVPSIGAWQAILKGLSVFAVISNAFMIAYTSDFIPRLVYMFVTSDDRTLNGYINNSLSYFDTNHFSDETRPEQSDLDNVTVPVCRSQTELEIEPETRSADHGARKSEANSKVQPVMHRGEN
;
A
#
# COMPACT_ATOMS: atom_id res chain seq x y z
N PHE A 1 11.07 9.95 8.08
CA PHE A 1 11.74 10.60 9.23
C PHE A 1 11.42 12.07 9.13
N PHE A 2 10.69 12.60 10.11
CA PHE A 2 10.29 14.00 10.13
C PHE A 2 11.01 14.69 11.28
N GLY A 3 11.56 15.86 10.99
CA GLY A 3 12.18 16.72 12.00
C GLY A 3 11.14 17.60 12.68
N HIS A 4 11.57 18.23 13.76
CA HIS A 4 10.82 19.32 14.39
C HIS A 4 10.59 20.45 13.36
N PRO A 5 9.50 21.23 13.43
CA PRO A 5 9.20 22.28 12.45
C PRO A 5 10.33 23.31 12.21
N GLY A 6 11.21 23.52 13.19
CA GLY A 6 12.40 24.37 13.07
C GLY A 6 13.63 23.72 12.40
N ASP A 7 13.62 22.42 12.16
CA ASP A 7 14.73 21.69 11.54
C ASP A 7 14.51 21.50 10.03
N THR A 8 15.54 21.81 9.23
CA THR A 8 15.54 21.65 7.76
C THR A 8 16.07 20.29 7.34
N PHE A 9 15.28 19.22 7.51
CA PHE A 9 15.61 17.95 6.86
C PHE A 9 15.11 17.94 5.41
N THR A 10 15.97 18.34 4.48
CA THR A 10 15.70 18.31 3.04
C THR A 10 16.42 17.14 2.37
N LEU A 11 15.71 16.38 1.54
CA LEU A 11 16.31 15.34 0.71
C LEU A 11 16.32 15.84 -0.75
N PHE A 12 17.50 15.88 -1.38
CA PHE A 12 17.68 16.43 -2.73
C PHE A 12 17.11 17.87 -2.92
N GLY A 13 17.15 18.70 -1.88
CA GLY A 13 16.62 20.07 -1.92
C GLY A 13 15.11 20.19 -1.78
N PHE A 14 14.37 19.08 -1.65
CA PHE A 14 12.93 19.08 -1.40
C PHE A 14 12.62 18.70 0.05
N ARG A 15 11.57 19.31 0.61
CA ARG A 15 11.02 18.95 1.91
C ARG A 15 10.26 17.61 1.79
N GLN A 16 10.37 16.76 2.79
CA GLN A 16 9.66 15.47 2.83
C GLN A 16 8.17 15.67 3.16
N ASP A 17 7.30 14.85 2.55
CA ASP A 17 5.84 14.88 2.72
C ASP A 17 5.44 14.53 4.16
N GLN A 18 4.57 15.33 4.79
CA GLN A 18 4.11 15.11 6.16
C GLN A 18 2.73 14.43 6.18
N CYS A 19 2.49 13.56 7.16
CA CYS A 19 1.16 12.97 7.36
C CYS A 19 0.17 14.01 7.92
N GLU A 20 -1.12 13.84 7.61
CA GLU A 20 -2.21 14.55 8.29
C GLU A 20 -2.36 14.14 9.76
N LEU A 21 -3.06 14.94 10.57
CA LEU A 21 -3.34 14.66 12.00
C LEU A 21 -4.09 13.33 12.24
N GLY A 22 -4.77 12.80 11.22
CA GLY A 22 -5.43 11.48 11.24
C GLY A 22 -4.49 10.30 10.99
N GLY A 23 -3.21 10.57 10.72
CA GLY A 23 -2.19 9.59 10.35
C GLY A 23 -2.18 9.26 8.85
N CYS A 24 -1.07 8.69 8.36
CA CYS A 24 -0.90 8.29 6.97
C CYS A 24 -1.67 7.00 6.57
N LEU A 25 -2.35 6.33 7.52
CA LEU A 25 -3.06 5.08 7.25
C LEU A 25 -4.23 5.27 6.27
N PHE A 26 -4.90 6.43 6.32
CA PHE A 26 -6.03 6.73 5.46
C PHE A 26 -5.60 6.86 3.99
N GLU A 27 -4.50 7.55 3.70
CA GLU A 27 -3.95 7.67 2.34
C GLU A 27 -3.61 6.31 1.75
N VAL A 28 -2.95 5.45 2.53
CA VAL A 28 -2.62 4.07 2.12
C VAL A 28 -3.91 3.26 1.88
N CYS A 29 -4.92 3.39 2.73
CA CYS A 29 -6.20 2.71 2.56
C CYS A 29 -6.89 3.11 1.24
N VAL A 30 -6.95 4.40 0.93
CA VAL A 30 -7.55 4.90 -0.32
C VAL A 30 -6.75 4.41 -1.53
N GLN A 31 -5.43 4.49 -1.48
CA GLN A 31 -4.56 4.01 -2.55
C GLN A 31 -4.76 2.51 -2.81
N LEU A 32 -4.81 1.70 -1.76
CA LEU A 32 -5.05 0.26 -1.87
C LEU A 32 -6.44 -0.05 -2.41
N ALA A 33 -7.47 0.69 -1.98
CA ALA A 33 -8.83 0.53 -2.49
C ALA A 33 -8.91 0.83 -3.99
N ILE A 34 -8.28 1.94 -4.44
CA ILE A 34 -8.22 2.31 -5.86
C ILE A 34 -7.48 1.24 -6.66
N ILE A 35 -6.34 0.74 -6.17
CA ILE A 35 -5.57 -0.29 -6.88
C ILE A 35 -6.36 -1.61 -6.92
N MET A 36 -6.93 -2.07 -5.80
CA MET A 36 -7.62 -3.36 -5.71
C MET A 36 -8.91 -3.39 -6.55
N VAL A 37 -9.71 -2.33 -6.50
CA VAL A 37 -10.95 -2.24 -7.29
C VAL A 37 -10.63 -1.88 -8.74
N GLY A 38 -9.75 -0.90 -8.95
CA GLY A 38 -9.41 -0.40 -10.27
C GLY A 38 -8.70 -1.43 -11.12
N LYS A 39 -7.68 -2.13 -10.59
CA LYS A 39 -6.99 -3.18 -11.36
C LYS A 39 -7.97 -4.24 -11.80
N GLN A 40 -8.88 -4.69 -10.93
CA GLN A 40 -9.70 -5.81 -11.34
C GLN A 40 -10.83 -5.43 -12.30
N ILE A 41 -11.41 -4.23 -12.17
CA ILE A 41 -12.34 -3.76 -13.20
C ILE A 41 -11.62 -3.70 -14.55
N LEU A 42 -10.41 -3.14 -14.59
CA LEU A 42 -9.61 -3.06 -15.81
C LEU A 42 -9.22 -4.45 -16.32
N ASN A 43 -8.86 -5.38 -15.42
CA ASN A 43 -8.48 -6.74 -15.79
C ASN A 43 -9.66 -7.49 -16.41
N ASN A 44 -10.81 -7.54 -15.71
CA ASN A 44 -12.05 -8.17 -16.19
C ASN A 44 -12.47 -7.62 -17.57
N ILE A 45 -12.36 -6.29 -17.77
CA ILE A 45 -12.65 -5.67 -19.06
C ILE A 45 -11.62 -6.07 -20.12
N SER A 46 -10.34 -6.00 -19.79
CA SER A 46 -9.26 -6.31 -20.71
C SER A 46 -9.30 -7.76 -21.17
N GLU A 47 -9.62 -8.69 -20.27
CA GLU A 47 -9.68 -10.10 -20.55
C GLU A 47 -10.85 -10.46 -21.47
N LEU A 48 -12.05 -9.93 -21.17
CA LEU A 48 -13.23 -10.12 -22.00
C LEU A 48 -13.06 -9.47 -23.39
N SER A 49 -12.50 -8.26 -23.43
CA SER A 49 -12.34 -7.51 -24.67
C SER A 49 -11.23 -8.07 -25.55
N TRP A 50 -10.08 -8.46 -24.99
CA TRP A 50 -8.92 -8.89 -25.76
C TRP A 50 -9.17 -10.18 -26.54
N ALA A 51 -9.77 -11.19 -25.88
CA ALA A 51 -10.01 -12.48 -26.51
C ALA A 51 -11.05 -12.38 -27.64
N GLU A 52 -12.16 -11.69 -27.39
CA GLU A 52 -13.21 -11.44 -28.39
C GLU A 52 -12.70 -10.57 -29.54
N MET A 53 -11.97 -9.50 -29.22
CA MET A 53 -11.41 -8.59 -30.22
C MET A 53 -10.42 -9.32 -31.14
N MET A 54 -9.55 -10.17 -30.60
CA MET A 54 -8.59 -10.91 -31.41
C MET A 54 -9.29 -11.92 -32.32
N ASN A 55 -10.34 -12.59 -31.83
CA ASN A 55 -11.15 -13.52 -32.61
C ASN A 55 -11.98 -12.80 -33.68
N TRP A 56 -12.57 -11.65 -33.35
CA TRP A 56 -13.26 -10.77 -34.28
C TRP A 56 -12.31 -10.24 -35.36
N TRP A 57 -11.11 -9.78 -34.99
CA TRP A 57 -10.09 -9.28 -35.91
C TRP A 57 -9.65 -10.36 -36.91
N LYS A 58 -9.40 -11.59 -36.43
CA LYS A 58 -9.10 -12.76 -37.30
C LYS A 58 -10.24 -13.12 -38.23
N ARG A 59 -11.50 -12.98 -37.80
CA ARG A 59 -12.68 -13.19 -38.67
C ARG A 59 -12.79 -12.09 -39.72
N TRP A 60 -12.62 -10.84 -39.30
CA TRP A 60 -12.69 -9.66 -40.16
C TRP A 60 -11.62 -9.68 -41.26
N TRP A 61 -10.35 -9.96 -40.93
CA TRP A 61 -9.29 -10.10 -41.94
C TRP A 61 -9.58 -11.20 -42.95
N ARG A 62 -10.13 -12.35 -42.52
CA ARG A 62 -10.48 -13.44 -43.43
C ARG A 62 -11.67 -13.14 -44.34
N THR A 63 -12.65 -12.35 -43.87
CA THR A 63 -13.73 -11.87 -44.73
C THR A 63 -13.26 -10.85 -45.78
N ARG A 64 -12.09 -10.24 -45.57
CA ARG A 64 -11.51 -9.25 -46.47
C ARG A 64 -10.80 -9.87 -47.68
N ASP A 65 -10.35 -11.12 -47.58
CA ASP A 65 -9.68 -11.88 -48.65
C ASP A 65 -10.63 -12.44 -49.74
N GLY A 66 -11.90 -12.00 -49.77
CA GLY A 66 -12.88 -12.36 -50.80
C GLY A 66 -13.77 -13.56 -50.43
N PRO A 67 -14.90 -13.76 -51.14
CA PRO A 67 -15.86 -14.79 -50.81
C PRO A 67 -15.31 -16.17 -51.21
N LYS A 68 -14.92 -16.97 -50.21
CA LYS A 68 -14.73 -18.41 -50.40
C LYS A 68 -16.11 -19.06 -50.43
N ASP A 69 -16.33 -19.99 -51.37
CA ASP A 69 -17.56 -20.78 -51.48
C ASP A 69 -18.01 -21.24 -50.10
N ARG A 70 -19.31 -21.09 -49.80
CA ARG A 70 -19.93 -21.44 -48.52
C ARG A 70 -20.01 -22.96 -48.34
N VAL A 71 -18.86 -23.63 -48.35
CA VAL A 71 -18.74 -24.98 -47.81
C VAL A 71 -19.02 -24.87 -46.32
N ALA A 72 -19.92 -25.70 -45.81
CA ALA A 72 -20.20 -25.77 -44.38
C ALA A 72 -18.87 -25.95 -43.63
N THR A 73 -18.49 -24.97 -42.82
CA THR A 73 -17.23 -25.01 -42.08
C THR A 73 -17.22 -26.25 -41.19
N THR A 74 -16.14 -27.01 -41.31
CA THR A 74 -15.97 -28.24 -40.55
C THR A 74 -15.66 -27.91 -39.09
N ARG A 75 -15.98 -28.81 -38.15
CA ARG A 75 -15.79 -28.52 -36.71
C ARG A 75 -14.34 -28.23 -36.34
N TRP A 76 -13.39 -28.96 -36.95
CA TRP A 76 -11.96 -28.73 -36.68
C TRP A 76 -11.46 -27.40 -37.23
N GLU A 77 -12.01 -26.90 -38.33
CA GLU A 77 -11.66 -25.56 -38.83
C GLU A 77 -12.13 -24.47 -37.85
N ILE A 78 -13.31 -24.62 -37.25
CA ILE A 78 -13.80 -23.69 -36.23
C ILE A 78 -12.85 -23.68 -35.03
N ASP A 79 -12.48 -24.85 -34.51
CA ASP A 79 -11.57 -24.98 -33.36
C ASP A 79 -10.14 -24.51 -33.68
N TYR A 80 -9.68 -24.71 -34.92
CA TYR A 80 -8.39 -24.20 -35.37
C TYR A 80 -8.34 -22.68 -35.39
N ASN A 81 -9.48 -22.01 -35.60
CA ASN A 81 -9.53 -20.56 -35.67
C ASN A 81 -9.58 -19.84 -34.32
N LEU A 82 -9.78 -20.57 -33.22
CA LEU A 82 -9.72 -20.05 -31.85
C LEU A 82 -8.28 -19.64 -31.46
N LEU A 83 -8.15 -18.90 -30.38
CA LEU A 83 -6.85 -18.51 -29.85
C LEU A 83 -6.15 -19.75 -29.26
N GLU A 84 -4.84 -19.87 -29.47
CA GLU A 84 -4.08 -20.98 -28.88
C GLU A 84 -3.89 -20.72 -27.39
N CYS A 85 -4.09 -21.76 -26.57
CA CYS A 85 -3.79 -21.68 -25.14
C CYS A 85 -2.27 -21.69 -24.97
N ASP A 86 -1.69 -20.54 -24.64
CA ASP A 86 -0.26 -20.44 -24.39
C ASP A 86 0.13 -21.28 -23.15
N ARG A 87 1.36 -21.81 -23.15
CA ARG A 87 1.90 -22.57 -22.01
C ARG A 87 2.05 -21.71 -20.76
N MET A 88 2.22 -20.39 -20.95
CA MET A 88 2.30 -19.42 -19.87
C MET A 88 0.94 -18.82 -19.46
N ALA A 89 -0.15 -19.10 -20.19
CA ALA A 89 -1.46 -18.52 -19.87
C ALA A 89 -1.85 -18.80 -18.41
N LEU A 90 -1.68 -20.05 -17.96
CA LEU A 90 -1.97 -20.46 -16.59
C LEU A 90 -1.07 -19.76 -15.55
N PHE A 91 0.16 -19.37 -15.92
CA PHE A 91 1.05 -18.63 -15.02
C PHE A 91 0.48 -17.24 -14.72
N ASP A 92 -0.01 -16.54 -15.74
CA ASP A 92 -0.59 -15.20 -15.57
C ASP A 92 -1.88 -15.25 -14.74
N GLU A 93 -2.75 -16.25 -14.95
CA GLU A 93 -3.96 -16.46 -14.12
C GLU A 93 -3.60 -16.66 -12.64
N TYR A 94 -2.58 -17.48 -12.35
CA TYR A 94 -2.14 -17.70 -10.97
C TYR A 94 -1.46 -16.46 -10.38
N LEU A 95 -0.67 -15.73 -11.18
CA LEU A 95 0.02 -14.52 -10.74
C LEU A 95 -0.99 -13.48 -10.28
N GLU A 96 -2.06 -13.28 -11.04
CA GLU A 96 -3.13 -12.36 -10.69
C GLU A 96 -3.80 -12.72 -9.36
N MET A 97 -4.22 -13.98 -9.21
CA MET A 97 -4.86 -14.46 -7.98
C MET A 97 -3.93 -14.35 -6.76
N VAL A 98 -2.63 -14.60 -6.94
CA VAL A 98 -1.63 -14.49 -5.86
C VAL A 98 -1.37 -13.03 -5.48
N ILE A 99 -1.32 -12.11 -6.45
CA ILE A 99 -1.20 -10.67 -6.17
C ILE A 99 -2.42 -10.17 -5.39
N GLN A 100 -3.63 -10.58 -5.78
CA GLN A 100 -4.86 -10.24 -5.07
C GLN A 100 -4.84 -10.77 -3.62
N PHE A 101 -4.43 -12.03 -3.43
CA PHE A 101 -4.23 -12.61 -2.10
C PHE A 101 -3.21 -11.81 -1.27
N GLY A 102 -2.11 -11.38 -1.89
CA GLY A 102 -1.10 -10.53 -1.25
C GLY A 102 -1.67 -9.22 -0.76
N PHE A 103 -2.42 -8.49 -1.60
CA PHE A 103 -3.04 -7.23 -1.20
C PHE A 103 -4.05 -7.40 -0.06
N VAL A 104 -4.86 -8.47 -0.10
CA VAL A 104 -5.86 -8.75 0.94
C VAL A 104 -5.18 -9.09 2.27
N THR A 105 -4.14 -9.93 2.26
CA THR A 105 -3.55 -10.44 3.50
C THR A 105 -2.51 -9.51 4.11
N LEU A 106 -1.66 -8.88 3.29
CA LEU A 106 -0.60 -7.99 3.79
C LEU A 106 -1.17 -6.73 4.41
N PHE A 107 -2.30 -6.21 3.92
CA PHE A 107 -2.83 -4.89 4.30
C PHE A 107 -4.22 -4.92 4.95
N VAL A 108 -4.64 -6.07 5.49
CA VAL A 108 -5.97 -6.22 6.11
C VAL A 108 -6.18 -5.28 7.30
N ALA A 109 -5.12 -4.96 8.05
CA ALA A 109 -5.19 -4.02 9.17
C ALA A 109 -5.52 -2.58 8.73
N ALA A 110 -5.16 -2.20 7.50
CA ALA A 110 -5.46 -0.88 6.96
C ALA A 110 -6.86 -0.82 6.32
N PHE A 111 -7.27 -1.88 5.61
CA PHE A 111 -8.56 -1.92 4.92
C PHE A 111 -9.34 -3.22 5.22
N PRO A 112 -10.23 -3.22 6.22
CA PRO A 112 -10.93 -4.43 6.66
C PRO A 112 -11.95 -4.96 5.64
N LEU A 113 -12.40 -4.13 4.69
CA LEU A 113 -13.34 -4.54 3.64
C LEU A 113 -12.66 -5.20 2.43
N ALA A 114 -11.33 -5.25 2.38
CA ALA A 114 -10.57 -5.89 1.29
C ALA A 114 -11.05 -7.32 0.95
N PRO A 115 -11.29 -8.22 1.92
CA PRO A 115 -11.69 -9.59 1.63
C PRO A 115 -13.06 -9.67 0.94
N LEU A 116 -13.96 -8.72 1.22
CA LEU A 116 -15.29 -8.68 0.59
C LEU A 116 -15.17 -8.32 -0.90
N PHE A 117 -14.38 -7.31 -1.24
CA PHE A 117 -14.13 -6.94 -2.63
C PHE A 117 -13.42 -8.06 -3.39
N ALA A 118 -12.44 -8.71 -2.75
CA ALA A 118 -11.77 -9.86 -3.33
C ALA A 118 -12.71 -11.04 -3.59
N LEU A 119 -13.67 -11.30 -2.69
CA LEU A 119 -14.68 -12.34 -2.89
C LEU A 119 -15.57 -12.03 -4.10
N LEU A 120 -16.06 -10.80 -4.21
CA LEU A 120 -16.89 -10.39 -5.35
C LEU A 120 -16.14 -10.51 -6.67
N ASN A 121 -14.86 -10.11 -6.68
CA ASN A 121 -14.00 -10.31 -7.84
C ASN A 121 -13.83 -11.76 -8.19
N ASN A 122 -13.48 -12.62 -7.23
CA ASN A 122 -13.29 -14.05 -7.48
C ASN A 122 -14.57 -14.71 -8.05
N ILE A 123 -15.77 -14.26 -7.65
CA ILE A 123 -17.03 -14.76 -8.21
C ILE A 123 -17.16 -14.38 -9.69
N VAL A 124 -16.82 -13.15 -10.06
CA VAL A 124 -16.85 -12.69 -11.46
C VAL A 124 -15.75 -13.38 -12.27
N GLU A 125 -14.54 -13.43 -11.73
CA GLU A 125 -13.34 -14.03 -12.34
C GLU A 125 -13.59 -15.48 -12.77
N ILE A 126 -14.11 -16.31 -11.86
CA ILE A 126 -14.42 -17.72 -12.15
C ILE A 126 -15.36 -17.86 -13.35
N ARG A 127 -16.28 -16.89 -13.55
CA ARG A 127 -17.21 -16.92 -14.69
C ARG A 127 -16.56 -16.41 -15.98
N LEU A 128 -15.74 -15.37 -15.90
CA LEU A 128 -15.01 -14.82 -17.05
C LEU A 128 -13.96 -15.81 -17.55
N ASP A 129 -13.19 -16.41 -16.66
CA ASP A 129 -12.25 -17.48 -16.97
C ASP A 129 -12.94 -18.66 -17.64
N ALA A 130 -14.04 -19.13 -17.06
CA ALA A 130 -14.80 -20.23 -17.64
C ALA A 130 -15.30 -19.88 -19.05
N TYR A 131 -15.77 -18.64 -19.26
CA TYR A 131 -16.19 -18.16 -20.57
C TYR A 131 -15.02 -18.14 -21.57
N LYS A 132 -13.86 -17.58 -21.18
CA LYS A 132 -12.62 -17.53 -21.96
C LYS A 132 -12.20 -18.93 -22.41
N TYR A 133 -12.12 -19.89 -21.49
CA TYR A 133 -11.70 -21.26 -21.77
C TYR A 133 -12.70 -22.05 -22.64
N VAL A 134 -14.00 -21.79 -22.51
CA VAL A 134 -15.03 -22.53 -23.25
C VAL A 134 -15.27 -21.96 -24.65
N THR A 135 -15.14 -20.64 -24.84
CA THR A 135 -15.58 -19.97 -26.07
C THR A 135 -14.45 -19.38 -26.90
N GLN A 136 -13.33 -18.97 -26.29
CA GLN A 136 -12.28 -18.20 -26.97
C GLN A 136 -10.99 -18.98 -27.22
N LEU A 137 -10.67 -19.93 -26.35
CA LEU A 137 -9.45 -20.73 -26.42
C LEU A 137 -9.68 -22.09 -27.09
N ARG A 138 -8.68 -22.54 -27.84
CA ARG A 138 -8.62 -23.93 -28.31
C ARG A 138 -8.36 -24.84 -27.11
N ARG A 139 -9.04 -26.00 -27.09
CA ARG A 139 -8.95 -26.98 -26.00
C ARG A 139 -7.48 -27.36 -25.71
N PRO A 140 -6.96 -27.09 -24.50
CA PRO A 140 -5.61 -27.49 -24.13
C PRO A 140 -5.54 -29.00 -23.88
N LEU A 141 -4.33 -29.56 -23.97
CA LEU A 141 -4.09 -30.95 -23.60
C LEU A 141 -4.12 -31.10 -22.08
N SER A 142 -4.89 -32.06 -21.60
CA SER A 142 -4.99 -32.34 -20.16
C SER A 142 -3.66 -32.88 -19.63
N ALA A 143 -3.10 -32.22 -18.61
CA ALA A 143 -1.98 -32.71 -17.83
C ALA A 143 -2.44 -33.00 -16.40
N ARG A 144 -2.01 -34.13 -15.81
CA ARG A 144 -2.23 -34.42 -14.39
C ARG A 144 -1.04 -33.89 -13.59
N VAL A 145 -1.32 -33.03 -12.62
CA VAL A 145 -0.31 -32.44 -11.75
C VAL A 145 -0.74 -32.66 -10.29
N PRO A 146 0.15 -33.10 -9.38
CA PRO A 146 -0.23 -33.42 -7.99
C PRO A 146 -0.45 -32.18 -7.11
N SER A 147 0.06 -31.02 -7.49
CA SER A 147 -0.07 -29.78 -6.74
C SER A 147 -0.02 -28.55 -7.67
N ILE A 148 -0.35 -27.38 -7.13
CA ILE A 148 -0.20 -26.09 -7.81
C ILE A 148 1.28 -25.68 -8.01
N GLY A 149 2.23 -26.47 -7.51
CA GLY A 149 3.66 -26.23 -7.69
C GLY A 149 4.22 -25.11 -6.82
N ALA A 150 5.06 -24.25 -7.42
CA ALA A 150 5.78 -23.17 -6.73
C ALA A 150 4.85 -22.17 -6.04
N TRP A 151 3.64 -21.98 -6.56
CA TRP A 151 2.64 -21.08 -5.99
C TRP A 151 2.28 -21.41 -4.54
N GLN A 152 2.30 -22.68 -4.14
CA GLN A 152 2.03 -23.06 -2.75
C GLN A 152 3.11 -22.55 -1.79
N ALA A 153 4.39 -22.57 -2.22
CA ALA A 153 5.48 -22.02 -1.42
C ALA A 153 5.39 -20.50 -1.32
N ILE A 154 5.02 -19.83 -2.42
CA ILE A 154 4.81 -18.38 -2.47
C ILE A 154 3.67 -17.96 -1.53
N LEU A 155 2.51 -18.62 -1.59
CA LEU A 155 1.36 -18.35 -0.72
C LEU A 155 1.69 -18.54 0.77
N LYS A 156 2.47 -19.58 1.10
CA LYS A 156 2.96 -19.79 2.48
C LYS A 156 3.89 -18.65 2.91
N GLY A 157 4.83 -18.25 2.06
CA GLY A 157 5.71 -17.11 2.32
C GLY A 157 4.93 -15.83 2.56
N LEU A 158 4.01 -15.50 1.65
CA LEU A 158 3.12 -14.33 1.78
C LEU A 158 2.31 -14.36 3.08
N SER A 159 1.82 -15.53 3.51
CA SER A 159 1.06 -15.66 4.76
C SER A 159 1.92 -15.34 6.00
N VAL A 160 3.19 -15.74 6.00
CA VAL A 160 4.13 -15.39 7.09
C VAL A 160 4.44 -13.90 7.07
N PHE A 161 4.73 -13.34 5.90
CA PHE A 161 4.96 -11.90 5.75
C PHE A 161 3.75 -11.07 6.15
N ALA A 162 2.53 -11.53 5.87
CA ALA A 162 1.29 -10.86 6.27
C ALA A 162 1.20 -10.66 7.78
N VAL A 163 1.57 -11.64 8.60
CA VAL A 163 1.56 -11.48 10.06
C VAL A 163 2.52 -10.37 10.50
N ILE A 164 3.72 -10.37 9.93
CA ILE A 164 4.77 -9.39 10.25
C ILE A 164 4.34 -7.99 9.82
N SER A 165 3.89 -7.83 8.57
CA SER A 165 3.45 -6.55 8.01
C SER A 165 2.27 -5.95 8.78
N ASN A 166 1.25 -6.75 9.12
CA ASN A 166 0.12 -6.28 9.92
C ASN A 166 0.53 -5.87 11.33
N ALA A 167 1.44 -6.59 11.97
CA ALA A 167 1.98 -6.18 13.27
C ALA A 167 2.69 -4.82 13.19
N PHE A 168 3.52 -4.60 12.17
CA PHE A 168 4.20 -3.32 11.96
C PHE A 168 3.23 -2.19 11.65
N MET A 169 2.20 -2.42 10.83
CA MET A 169 1.17 -1.40 10.55
C MET A 169 0.42 -0.99 11.82
N ILE A 170 0.02 -1.94 12.65
CA ILE A 170 -0.67 -1.65 13.91
C ILE A 170 0.27 -0.91 14.88
N ALA A 171 1.55 -1.25 14.89
CA ALA A 171 2.50 -0.68 15.83
C ALA A 171 2.95 0.75 15.47
N TYR A 172 3.25 1.01 14.20
CA TYR A 172 3.88 2.27 13.77
C TYR A 172 2.99 3.18 12.94
N THR A 173 2.01 2.62 12.22
CA THR A 173 1.18 3.40 11.30
C THR A 173 -0.18 3.75 11.92
N SER A 174 -0.66 2.94 12.85
CA SER A 174 -1.94 3.15 13.53
C SER A 174 -1.78 3.99 14.80
N ASP A 175 -2.73 4.89 15.02
CA ASP A 175 -2.87 5.69 16.25
C ASP A 175 -3.38 4.84 17.44
N PHE A 176 -3.41 3.51 17.31
CA PHE A 176 -3.91 2.59 18.32
C PHE A 176 -3.04 2.54 19.58
N ILE A 177 -1.72 2.40 19.42
CA ILE A 177 -0.79 2.35 20.56
C ILE A 177 -0.78 3.67 21.37
N PRO A 178 -0.57 4.85 20.77
CA PRO A 178 -0.52 6.11 21.54
C PRO A 178 -1.86 6.43 22.24
N ARG A 179 -3.01 6.09 21.63
CA ARG A 179 -4.32 6.17 22.31
C ARG A 179 -4.43 5.26 23.52
N LEU A 180 -3.94 4.03 23.42
CA LEU A 180 -3.93 3.10 24.55
C LEU A 180 -3.02 3.61 25.68
N VAL A 181 -1.82 4.09 25.34
CA VAL A 181 -0.89 4.67 26.32
C VAL A 181 -1.54 5.86 27.03
N TYR A 182 -2.18 6.78 26.29
CA TYR A 182 -2.90 7.89 26.89
C TYR A 182 -4.01 7.44 27.84
N MET A 183 -4.84 6.48 27.41
CA MET A 183 -5.95 5.98 28.21
C MET A 183 -5.51 5.28 29.51
N PHE A 184 -4.38 4.57 29.50
CA PHE A 184 -3.92 3.80 30.66
C PHE A 184 -2.92 4.53 31.56
N VAL A 185 -2.15 5.47 31.02
CA VAL A 185 -1.04 6.12 31.75
C VAL A 185 -1.33 7.59 32.05
N THR A 186 -1.99 8.31 31.14
CA THR A 186 -2.14 9.77 31.23
C THR A 186 -3.54 10.20 31.65
N SER A 187 -4.58 9.46 31.26
CA SER A 187 -5.98 9.78 31.57
C SER A 187 -6.37 9.29 32.95
N ASP A 188 -6.86 10.20 33.80
CA ASP A 188 -7.39 9.85 35.13
C ASP A 188 -8.68 9.02 35.04
N ASP A 189 -9.53 9.32 34.04
CA ASP A 189 -10.85 8.71 33.87
C ASP A 189 -10.85 7.49 32.92
N ARG A 190 -9.68 7.10 32.38
CA ARG A 190 -9.57 6.12 31.28
C ARG A 190 -10.44 6.46 30.07
N THR A 191 -10.59 7.74 29.78
CA THR A 191 -11.30 8.23 28.60
C THR A 191 -10.32 8.88 27.63
N LEU A 192 -10.69 8.98 26.35
CA LEU A 192 -9.90 9.73 25.36
C LEU A 192 -10.17 11.25 25.39
N ASN A 193 -10.86 11.75 26.41
CA ASN A 193 -11.15 13.17 26.54
C ASN A 193 -9.83 13.93 26.74
N GLY A 194 -9.53 14.88 25.85
CA GLY A 194 -8.27 15.64 25.90
C GLY A 194 -7.09 14.99 25.17
N TYR A 195 -7.26 13.82 24.55
CA TYR A 195 -6.18 13.12 23.82
C TYR A 195 -5.47 14.03 22.80
N ILE A 196 -6.24 14.70 21.93
CA ILE A 196 -5.69 15.58 20.89
C ILE A 196 -4.92 16.76 21.49
N ASN A 197 -5.33 17.28 22.64
CA ASN A 197 -4.62 18.38 23.30
C ASN A 197 -3.29 17.92 23.92
N ASN A 198 -3.20 16.66 24.33
CA ASN A 198 -1.99 16.05 24.88
C ASN A 198 -1.05 15.49 23.81
N SER A 199 -1.56 15.09 22.64
CA SER A 199 -0.78 14.50 21.56
C SER A 199 -0.08 15.55 20.67
N LEU A 200 -0.51 16.80 20.74
CA LEU A 200 0.04 17.90 19.95
C LEU A 200 1.13 18.64 20.73
N SER A 201 2.28 18.84 20.10
CA SER A 201 3.35 19.69 20.62
C SER A 201 3.13 21.13 20.20
N TYR A 202 3.56 22.08 21.04
CA TYR A 202 3.50 23.51 20.75
C TYR A 202 4.80 23.97 20.09
N PHE A 203 4.68 24.82 19.06
CA PHE A 203 5.81 25.43 18.39
C PHE A 203 5.63 26.94 18.26
N ASP A 204 6.57 27.70 18.80
CA ASP A 204 6.60 29.15 18.65
C ASP A 204 7.12 29.53 17.26
N THR A 205 6.32 30.31 16.55
CA THR A 205 6.57 30.76 15.17
C THR A 205 7.82 31.62 15.02
N ASN A 206 8.34 32.22 16.10
CA ASN A 206 9.59 32.97 16.07
C ASN A 206 10.82 32.10 15.85
N HIS A 207 10.70 30.78 16.03
CA HIS A 207 11.80 29.83 15.87
C HIS A 207 11.94 29.25 14.45
N PHE A 208 11.16 29.73 13.48
CA PHE A 208 11.37 29.36 12.08
C PHE A 208 12.68 29.96 11.55
N SER A 209 13.40 29.19 10.73
CA SER A 209 14.51 29.74 9.93
C SER A 209 13.97 30.55 8.76
N ASP A 210 14.75 31.50 8.25
CA ASP A 210 14.35 32.35 7.12
C ASP A 210 13.98 31.54 5.85
N GLU A 211 14.51 30.32 5.71
CA GLU A 211 14.21 29.40 4.61
C GLU A 211 12.94 28.56 4.81
N THR A 212 12.49 28.36 6.06
CA THR A 212 11.34 27.49 6.39
C THR A 212 10.07 28.24 6.75
N ARG A 213 10.20 29.55 6.98
CA ARG A 213 9.08 30.40 7.33
C ARG A 213 8.05 30.44 6.19
N PRO A 214 6.74 30.30 6.48
CA PRO A 214 5.70 30.42 5.47
C PRO A 214 5.66 31.84 4.89
N GLU A 215 5.37 31.96 3.60
CA GLU A 215 5.22 33.25 2.91
C GLU A 215 4.07 34.09 3.50
N GLN A 216 3.02 33.43 4.02
CA GLN A 216 1.92 34.04 4.74
C GLN A 216 1.84 33.47 6.16
N SER A 217 2.19 34.30 7.15
CA SER A 217 2.13 33.93 8.58
C SER A 217 0.77 34.24 9.23
N ASP A 218 -0.09 34.99 8.54
CA ASP A 218 -1.33 35.50 9.10
C ASP A 218 -2.49 34.60 8.71
N LEU A 219 -3.22 34.12 9.72
CA LEU A 219 -4.47 33.40 9.55
C LEU A 219 -5.60 34.39 9.80
N ASP A 220 -6.46 34.63 8.80
CA ASP A 220 -7.56 35.61 8.88
C ASP A 220 -7.13 37.03 9.34
N ASN A 221 -5.99 37.53 8.83
CA ASN A 221 -5.36 38.82 9.22
C ASN A 221 -4.91 38.90 10.68
N VAL A 222 -4.77 37.77 11.37
CA VAL A 222 -4.23 37.70 12.73
C VAL A 222 -2.88 37.01 12.71
N THR A 223 -1.89 37.63 13.35
CA THR A 223 -0.57 37.02 13.56
C THR A 223 -0.71 35.86 14.54
N VAL A 224 -0.34 34.65 14.11
CA VAL A 224 -0.40 33.45 14.94
C VAL A 224 0.94 33.28 15.66
N PRO A 225 1.02 33.43 17.00
CA PRO A 225 2.29 33.33 17.71
C PRO A 225 2.77 31.88 17.88
N VAL A 226 1.84 30.93 17.98
CA VAL A 226 2.13 29.52 18.27
C VAL A 226 1.33 28.62 17.35
N CYS A 227 1.99 27.64 16.73
CA CYS A 227 1.33 26.56 15.99
C CYS A 227 1.48 25.22 16.73
N ARG A 228 0.68 24.23 16.33
CA ARG A 228 0.67 22.90 16.94
C ARG A 228 1.02 21.86 15.89
N SER A 229 1.90 20.93 16.21
CA SER A 229 2.31 19.84 15.33
C SER A 229 2.27 18.49 16.05
N GLN A 230 2.12 17.41 15.29
CA GLN A 230 2.21 16.06 15.81
C GLN A 230 3.67 15.60 15.74
N THR A 231 4.43 15.96 16.77
CA THR A 231 5.83 15.56 16.95
C THR A 231 5.99 15.10 18.40
N GLU A 232 6.62 13.95 18.62
CA GLU A 232 6.79 13.34 19.96
C GLU A 232 7.79 14.08 20.87
N LEU A 233 8.08 15.34 20.55
CA LEU A 233 8.95 16.21 21.34
C LEU A 233 8.15 17.41 21.84
N GLU A 234 8.21 17.57 23.16
CA GLU A 234 7.67 18.66 24.01
C GLU A 234 6.15 18.67 24.27
N ILE A 235 5.80 18.05 25.41
CA ILE A 235 4.69 18.47 26.26
C ILE A 235 5.17 19.74 26.98
N GLU A 236 4.54 20.88 26.67
CA GLU A 236 4.68 22.27 27.17
C GLU A 236 5.95 22.72 27.93
N PRO A 237 6.38 23.99 27.73
CA PRO A 237 7.53 24.57 28.41
C PRO A 237 7.14 25.01 29.83
N GLU A 238 6.92 24.07 30.75
CA GLU A 238 6.91 24.43 32.17
C GLU A 238 8.38 24.52 32.67
N THR A 239 8.93 25.73 32.55
CA THR A 239 10.16 26.18 33.23
C THR A 239 11.45 25.37 32.98
N ARG A 240 11.96 25.39 31.74
CA ARG A 240 13.36 24.97 31.49
C ARG A 240 14.19 25.93 30.65
N SER A 241 13.99 27.24 30.78
CA SER A 241 14.85 28.28 30.18
C SER A 241 16.24 28.43 30.81
N ALA A 242 16.82 27.41 31.46
CA ALA A 242 18.17 27.54 32.03
C ALA A 242 19.09 26.32 31.96
N ASP A 243 18.63 25.12 31.52
CA ASP A 243 19.41 23.90 31.78
C ASP A 243 19.77 23.06 30.54
N HIS A 244 19.39 23.50 29.33
CA HIS A 244 19.77 22.81 28.08
C HIS A 244 21.09 23.26 27.45
N GLY A 245 21.75 24.26 28.04
CA GLY A 245 23.14 24.59 27.73
C GLY A 245 24.16 23.60 28.32
N ALA A 246 23.81 22.86 29.36
CA ALA A 246 24.77 22.02 30.11
C ALA A 246 24.75 20.53 29.71
N ARG A 247 23.69 20.03 29.06
CA ARG A 247 23.55 18.59 28.77
C ARG A 247 24.03 18.17 27.36
N LYS A 248 24.23 19.12 26.45
CA LYS A 248 24.87 18.87 25.13
C LYS A 248 26.39 18.68 25.20
N SER A 249 27.05 19.06 26.31
CA SER A 249 28.49 18.79 26.53
C SER A 249 28.80 17.38 27.06
N GLU A 250 27.84 16.68 27.67
CA GLU A 250 28.08 15.34 28.25
C GLU A 250 27.77 14.16 27.32
N ALA A 251 26.97 14.36 26.27
CA ALA A 251 26.66 13.29 25.32
C ALA A 251 27.76 13.07 24.24
N ASN A 252 28.68 14.02 24.08
CA ASN A 252 29.75 13.92 23.07
C ASN A 252 31.08 13.35 23.60
N SER A 253 31.10 12.83 24.84
CA SER A 253 32.28 12.24 25.47
C SER A 253 32.23 10.70 25.60
N LYS A 254 31.20 10.02 25.09
CA LYS A 254 31.07 8.55 25.18
C LYS A 254 30.88 7.88 23.83
N VAL A 255 31.78 8.16 22.89
CA VAL A 255 32.06 7.25 21.76
C VAL A 255 33.57 7.20 21.57
N GLN A 256 34.23 6.25 22.24
CA GLN A 256 35.55 5.77 21.83
C GLN A 256 35.64 4.24 22.03
N PRO A 257 36.43 3.54 21.17
CA PRO A 257 36.29 2.11 20.93
C PRO A 257 37.08 1.30 21.95
N VAL A 258 36.48 0.22 22.48
CA VAL A 258 37.21 -0.75 23.31
C VAL A 258 37.93 -1.73 22.39
N MET A 259 39.23 -1.51 22.25
CA MET A 259 40.21 -2.42 21.66
C MET A 259 40.54 -3.51 22.69
N HIS A 260 40.33 -4.78 22.34
CA HIS A 260 40.73 -5.93 23.18
C HIS A 260 42.21 -6.27 23.00
N ARG A 261 42.98 -6.20 24.09
CA ARG A 261 44.26 -6.91 24.36
C ARG A 261 44.52 -6.69 25.86
N GLY A 262 44.36 -7.64 26.78
CA GLY A 262 44.91 -8.99 26.83
C GLY A 262 46.23 -8.90 27.60
N GLU A 263 46.30 -9.43 28.82
CA GLU A 263 47.58 -9.81 29.47
C GLU A 263 47.35 -10.61 30.76
N ASN A 264 48.01 -11.78 30.79
CA ASN A 264 48.66 -12.52 31.88
C ASN A 264 47.90 -12.85 33.17
#